data_AF-A0A3P6NQY8-F1
#
_entry.id   AF-A0A3P6NQY8-F1
#
_cell.length_a   1.000
_cell.length_b   1.000
_cell.length_c   1.000
_cell.angle_alpha   90.00
_cell.angle_beta   90.00
_cell.angle_gamma   90.00
#
_symmetry.space_group_name_H-M   'P 1'
#
loop_
_entity.id
_entity.type
_entity.pdbx_description
1 polymer ?
#
loop_
_entity_poly.entity_id
_entity_poly.type
_entity_poly.pdbx_seq_one_letter_code
_entity_poly.pdbx_strand_id
1 'polypeptide(L)'
;MNDEIASWKVLGSHFSYVHLAYLIIAALSIGPTVHWIILHGGLDNDHVLKWLPNLLILYAATGSAFLFHVSMVPERFLPGTFDMLGYSHQWWHVLILVAMGFWQKISLDYLALHRSYPHYCFTHHGLRNLTSS
;
A
#
# COMPACT_ATOMS: atom_id res chain seq x y z
N MET A 1 24.57 -32.08 9.35
CA MET A 1 23.19 -32.14 9.90
C MET A 1 23.00 -31.15 11.06
N ASN A 2 23.92 -31.09 12.03
CA ASN A 2 23.83 -30.12 13.13
C ASN A 2 24.08 -28.66 12.68
N ASP A 3 24.88 -28.44 11.65
CA ASP A 3 25.20 -27.09 11.15
C ASP A 3 24.03 -26.45 10.36
N GLU A 4 23.26 -27.26 9.61
CA GLU A 4 22.03 -26.77 8.96
C GLU A 4 20.98 -26.37 10.00
N ILE A 5 20.76 -27.21 11.02
CA ILE A 5 19.81 -26.96 12.11
C ILE A 5 20.22 -25.70 12.91
N ALA A 6 21.52 -25.48 13.12
CA ALA A 6 22.01 -24.24 13.73
C ALA A 6 21.76 -23.01 12.84
N SER A 7 21.95 -23.12 11.52
CA SER A 7 21.64 -22.02 10.60
C SER A 7 20.15 -21.67 10.56
N TRP A 8 19.25 -22.66 10.60
CA TRP A 8 17.79 -22.44 10.67
C TRP A 8 17.37 -21.77 11.98
N LYS A 9 18.05 -22.08 13.10
CA LYS A 9 17.82 -21.42 14.39
C LYS A 9 18.36 -19.99 14.42
N VAL A 10 19.50 -19.71 13.77
CA VAL A 10 20.08 -18.36 13.66
C VAL A 10 19.29 -17.47 12.69
N LEU A 11 18.84 -18.00 11.55
CA LEU A 11 17.95 -17.28 10.63
C LEU A 11 16.56 -17.04 11.26
N GLY A 12 16.05 -18.02 12.00
CA GLY A 12 14.74 -17.93 12.65
C GLY A 12 14.68 -16.99 13.86
N SER A 13 15.81 -16.67 14.51
CA SER A 13 15.79 -15.77 15.68
C SER A 13 15.86 -14.28 15.33
N HIS A 14 16.31 -13.93 14.11
CA HIS A 14 16.45 -12.53 13.68
C HIS A 14 15.25 -12.02 12.85
N PHE A 15 14.49 -12.91 12.21
CA PHE A 15 13.24 -12.56 11.53
C PHE A 15 12.07 -12.60 12.52
N SER A 16 11.91 -11.52 13.30
CA SER A 16 10.83 -11.44 14.29
C SER A 16 9.45 -11.64 13.65
N TYR A 17 8.55 -12.33 14.36
CA TYR A 17 7.16 -12.63 13.94
C TYR A 17 6.40 -11.40 13.41
N VAL A 18 6.76 -10.20 13.87
CA VAL A 18 6.20 -8.93 13.41
C VAL A 18 6.47 -8.65 11.93
N HIS A 19 7.67 -8.98 11.42
CA HIS A 19 8.02 -8.78 10.01
C HIS A 19 7.22 -9.72 9.12
N LEU A 20 7.03 -10.96 9.55
CA LEU A 20 6.18 -11.92 8.86
C LEU A 20 4.72 -11.45 8.83
N ALA A 21 4.21 -10.94 9.95
CA ALA A 21 2.87 -10.36 10.01
C ALA A 21 2.71 -9.19 9.03
N TYR A 22 3.70 -8.28 8.93
CA TYR A 22 3.67 -7.18 7.96
C TYR A 22 3.66 -7.68 6.51
N LEU A 23 4.44 -8.71 6.18
CA LEU A 23 4.44 -9.31 4.85
C LEU A 23 3.11 -9.97 4.51
N ILE A 24 2.50 -10.67 5.46
CA ILE A 24 1.17 -11.29 5.28
C ILE A 24 0.12 -10.21 5.04
N ILE A 25 0.10 -9.14 5.84
CA ILE A 25 -0.83 -8.02 5.66
C ILE A 25 -0.63 -7.36 4.28
N ALA A 26 0.62 -7.14 3.87
CA ALA A 26 0.93 -6.61 2.54
C ALA A 26 0.44 -7.53 1.42
N ALA A 27 0.65 -8.84 1.53
CA ALA A 27 0.17 -9.82 0.54
C ALA A 27 -1.37 -9.86 0.47
N LEU A 28 -2.04 -9.82 1.63
CA LEU A 28 -3.50 -9.76 1.69
C LEU A 28 -4.08 -8.50 1.04
N SER A 29 -3.32 -7.40 1.00
CA SER A 29 -3.76 -6.15 0.35
C SER A 29 -3.84 -6.24 -1.18
N ILE A 30 -3.15 -7.20 -1.80
CA ILE A 30 -3.13 -7.37 -3.27
C ILE A 30 -4.46 -7.97 -3.75
N GLY A 31 -5.05 -8.90 -2.99
CA GLY A 31 -6.30 -9.59 -3.37
C GLY A 31 -7.47 -8.64 -3.65
N PRO A 32 -7.80 -7.70 -2.74
CA PRO A 32 -8.83 -6.70 -2.96
C PRO A 32 -8.56 -5.80 -4.17
N THR A 33 -7.30 -5.44 -4.42
CA THR A 33 -6.90 -4.62 -5.57
C THR A 33 -7.13 -5.35 -6.89
N VAL A 34 -6.74 -6.63 -6.96
CA VAL A 34 -7.00 -7.47 -8.14
C VAL A 34 -8.50 -7.68 -8.33
N HIS A 35 -9.24 -7.97 -7.26
CA HIS A 35 -10.69 -8.12 -7.32
C HIS A 35 -11.38 -6.85 -7.84
N TRP A 36 -10.96 -5.67 -7.38
CA TRP A 36 -11.47 -4.38 -7.82
C TRP A 36 -11.22 -4.12 -9.32
N ILE A 37 -10.01 -4.44 -9.83
CA ILE A 37 -9.67 -4.32 -11.26
C ILE A 37 -10.59 -5.22 -12.11
N ILE A 38 -10.76 -6.48 -11.69
CA ILE A 38 -11.63 -7.43 -12.42
C ILE A 38 -13.08 -6.94 -12.43
N LEU A 39 -13.58 -6.46 -11.29
CA LEU A 39 -14.96 -5.99 -11.14
C LEU A 39 -15.29 -4.80 -12.05
N HIS A 40 -14.33 -3.91 -12.29
CA HIS A 40 -14.53 -2.72 -13.13
C HIS A 40 -14.32 -2.99 -14.63
N GLY A 41 -14.15 -4.25 -15.05
CA GLY A 41 -13.96 -4.60 -16.46
C GLY A 41 -12.51 -4.59 -16.92
N GLY A 42 -11.56 -4.67 -15.98
CA GLY A 42 -10.13 -4.78 -16.28
C GLY A 42 -9.44 -3.43 -16.51
N LEU A 43 -8.26 -3.48 -17.13
CA LEU A 43 -7.41 -2.31 -17.39
C LEU A 43 -7.93 -1.42 -18.53
N ASP A 44 -8.92 -1.88 -19.29
CA ASP A 44 -9.54 -1.13 -20.39
C ASP A 44 -10.54 -0.08 -19.88
N ASN A 45 -10.84 -0.07 -18.58
CA ASN A 45 -11.68 0.95 -17.98
C ASN A 45 -10.87 2.20 -17.60
N ASP A 46 -11.22 3.34 -18.19
CA ASP A 46 -10.64 4.66 -17.89
C ASP A 46 -10.59 4.99 -16.40
N HIS A 47 -11.59 4.53 -15.64
CA HIS A 47 -11.65 4.70 -14.19
C HIS A 47 -10.51 3.97 -13.48
N VAL A 48 -10.27 2.72 -13.88
CA VAL A 48 -9.20 1.89 -13.31
C VAL A 48 -7.84 2.48 -13.66
N LEU A 49 -7.63 2.87 -14.92
CA LEU A 49 -6.36 3.40 -15.40
C LEU A 49 -5.98 4.74 -14.75
N LYS A 50 -6.96 5.61 -14.45
CA LYS A 50 -6.72 6.87 -13.74
C LYS A 50 -6.41 6.68 -12.26
N TRP A 51 -6.98 5.65 -11.63
CA TRP A 51 -6.84 5.43 -10.19
C TRP A 51 -5.66 4.53 -9.83
N LEU A 52 -5.25 3.63 -10.75
CA LEU A 52 -4.13 2.70 -10.58
C LEU A 52 -2.79 3.38 -10.21
N PRO A 53 -2.38 4.53 -10.81
CA PRO A 53 -1.16 5.22 -10.41
C PRO A 53 -1.13 5.62 -8.93
N ASN A 54 -2.27 6.01 -8.36
CA ASN A 54 -2.37 6.38 -6.94
C ASN A 54 -2.12 5.17 -6.02
N LEU A 55 -2.65 4.00 -6.39
CA LEU A 55 -2.39 2.73 -5.70
C LEU A 55 -0.91 2.33 -5.79
N LEU A 56 -0.31 2.49 -6.97
CA LEU A 56 1.11 2.17 -7.18
C LEU A 56 2.01 3.09 -6.35
N ILE A 57 1.70 4.40 -6.28
CA ILE A 57 2.43 5.35 -5.42
C ILE A 57 2.30 4.94 -3.95
N LEU A 58 1.11 4.53 -3.50
CA LEU A 58 0.91 4.06 -2.14
C LEU A 58 1.77 2.82 -1.84
N TYR A 59 1.71 1.79 -2.70
CA TYR A 59 2.48 0.56 -2.52
C TYR A 59 3.99 0.78 -2.62
N ALA A 60 4.43 1.68 -3.51
CA ALA A 60 5.83 2.09 -3.58
C ALA A 60 6.27 2.83 -2.31
N ALA A 61 5.44 3.72 -1.77
CA ALA A 61 5.73 4.45 -0.54
C ALA A 61 5.78 3.53 0.70
N THR A 62 4.81 2.63 0.86
CA THR A 62 4.77 1.69 2.00
C THR A 62 5.84 0.60 1.87
N GLY A 63 6.07 0.09 0.66
CA GLY A 63 7.12 -0.88 0.36
C GLY A 63 8.51 -0.30 0.55
N SER A 64 8.75 0.93 0.08
CA SER A 64 10.02 1.64 0.33
C SER A 64 10.22 1.93 1.82
N ALA A 65 9.19 2.34 2.55
CA ALA A 65 9.28 2.49 4.01
C ALA A 65 9.71 1.18 4.69
N PHE A 66 9.10 0.04 4.33
CA PHE A 66 9.50 -1.27 4.84
C PHE A 66 10.94 -1.64 4.45
N LEU A 67 11.37 -1.34 3.22
CA LEU A 67 12.75 -1.53 2.79
C LEU A 67 13.71 -0.64 3.58
N PHE A 68 13.37 0.61 3.88
CA PHE A 68 14.15 1.50 4.74
C PHE A 68 14.24 0.97 6.18
N HIS A 69 13.16 0.36 6.69
CA HIS A 69 13.14 -0.29 8.00
C HIS A 69 14.08 -1.50 8.06
N VAL A 70 14.03 -2.37 7.05
CA VAL A 70 14.86 -3.59 7.00
C VAL A 70 16.32 -3.30 6.62
N SER A 71 16.57 -2.29 5.79
CA SER A 71 17.92 -1.97 5.30
C SER A 71 18.81 -1.24 6.31
N MET A 72 18.28 -0.83 7.47
CA MET A 72 19.04 -0.12 8.52
C MET A 72 19.81 1.09 7.97
N VAL A 73 19.27 1.76 6.95
CA VAL A 73 19.87 2.95 6.33
C VAL A 73 19.38 4.16 7.12
N PRO A 74 20.00 4.42 8.28
CA PRO A 74 21.12 5.36 8.29
C PRO A 74 22.35 4.92 9.12
N GLU A 75 22.38 3.74 9.74
CA GLU A 75 23.51 3.29 10.57
C GLU A 75 24.77 3.01 9.74
N ARG A 76 24.62 2.71 8.45
CA ARG A 76 25.74 2.38 7.55
C ARG A 76 26.47 3.61 6.98
N PHE A 77 25.87 4.80 7.02
CA PHE A 77 26.45 6.00 6.39
C PHE A 77 27.17 6.93 7.39
N LEU A 78 26.74 7.02 8.66
CA LEU A 78 27.34 7.91 9.66
C LEU A 78 27.25 7.31 11.09
N PRO A 79 28.22 6.48 11.52
CA PRO A 79 28.26 6.01 12.90
C PRO A 79 28.58 7.18 13.85
N GLY A 80 27.68 7.48 14.79
CA GLY A 80 27.96 8.37 15.94
C GLY A 80 27.32 9.76 15.98
N THR A 81 26.38 10.12 15.09
CA THR A 81 25.70 11.45 15.13
C THR A 81 24.21 11.37 15.52
N PHE A 82 23.60 10.19 15.50
CA PHE A 82 22.14 10.03 15.64
C PHE A 82 21.73 9.27 16.92
N ASP A 83 22.29 9.63 18.07
CA ASP A 83 22.03 8.90 19.33
C ASP A 83 20.88 9.48 20.19
N MET A 84 20.15 10.50 19.72
CA MET A 84 18.96 11.03 20.45
C MET A 84 17.72 11.35 19.61
N LEU A 85 17.81 11.48 18.28
CA LEU A 85 16.68 11.74 17.36
C LEU A 85 16.98 11.09 15.99
N GLY A 86 16.42 9.92 15.66
CA GLY A 86 16.66 9.33 14.31
C GLY A 86 16.87 7.82 14.21
N TYR A 87 16.35 6.99 15.13
CA TYR A 87 16.40 5.53 14.92
C TYR A 87 15.60 5.16 13.64
N SER A 88 16.05 4.16 12.89
CA SER A 88 15.41 3.73 11.61
C SER A 88 13.90 3.48 11.74
N HIS A 89 13.46 3.05 12.92
CA HIS A 89 12.05 2.88 13.25
C HIS A 89 11.24 4.19 13.29
N GLN A 90 11.83 5.31 13.73
CA GLN A 90 11.16 6.62 13.73
C GLN A 90 10.96 7.13 12.29
N TRP A 91 11.97 6.98 11.43
CA TRP A 91 11.84 7.30 10.01
C TRP A 91 10.82 6.42 9.30
N TRP A 92 10.75 5.13 9.66
CA TRP A 92 9.69 4.25 9.21
C TRP A 92 8.31 4.79 9.57
N HIS A 93 8.08 5.17 10.83
CA HIS A 93 6.81 5.77 11.27
C HIS A 93 6.46 7.05 10.49
N VAL A 94 7.42 7.94 10.29
CA VAL A 94 7.21 9.20 9.54
C VAL A 94 6.82 8.92 8.08
N LEU A 95 7.53 8.01 7.41
CA LEU A 95 7.24 7.64 6.02
C LEU A 95 5.87 6.97 5.88
N ILE A 96 5.52 6.06 6.79
CA ILE A 96 4.19 5.43 6.81
C ILE A 96 3.09 6.46 7.11
N LEU A 97 3.33 7.41 8.01
CA LEU A 97 2.36 8.46 8.32
C LEU A 97 2.09 9.36 7.11
N VAL A 98 3.13 9.76 6.37
CA VAL A 98 2.98 10.52 5.12
C VAL A 98 2.21 9.72 4.07
N ALA A 99 2.55 8.44 3.89
CA ALA A 99 1.84 7.56 2.96
C ALA A 99 0.35 7.42 3.32
N MET A 100 0.04 7.25 4.62
CA MET A 100 -1.34 7.17 5.10
C MET A 100 -2.10 8.49 4.95
N GLY A 101 -1.44 9.63 5.19
CA GLY A 101 -2.01 10.95 4.95
C GLY A 101 -2.34 11.20 3.48
N PHE A 102 -1.43 10.82 2.58
CA PHE A 102 -1.65 10.84 1.13
C PHE A 102 -2.84 9.96 0.74
N TRP A 103 -2.90 8.74 1.26
CA TRP A 103 -4.01 7.81 1.01
C TRP A 103 -5.35 8.35 1.48
N GLN A 104 -5.37 8.93 2.68
CA GLN A 104 -6.57 9.52 3.26
C GLN A 104 -7.07 10.67 2.39
N LYS A 105 -6.18 11.56 1.94
CA LYS A 105 -6.55 12.67 1.05
C LYS A 105 -7.18 12.18 -0.24
N ILE A 106 -6.54 11.25 -0.94
CA ILE A 106 -7.06 10.69 -2.20
C ILE A 106 -8.40 9.99 -1.99
N SER A 107 -8.56 9.26 -0.89
CA SER A 107 -9.83 8.59 -0.56
C SER A 107 -10.95 9.59 -0.31
N LEU A 108 -10.66 10.70 0.38
CA LEU A 108 -11.64 11.77 0.61
C LEU A 108 -12.01 12.48 -0.70
N ASP A 109 -11.03 12.78 -1.55
CA ASP A 109 -11.26 13.41 -2.86
C ASP A 109 -12.11 12.48 -3.75
N TYR A 110 -11.82 11.18 -3.74
CA TYR A 110 -12.61 10.17 -4.45
C TYR A 110 -14.06 10.09 -3.93
N LEU A 111 -14.25 10.06 -2.60
CA LEU A 111 -15.58 10.05 -2.00
C LEU A 111 -16.36 11.34 -2.27
N ALA A 112 -15.69 12.49 -2.23
CA ALA A 112 -16.28 13.79 -2.53
C ALA A 112 -16.74 13.86 -4.00
N LEU A 113 -15.90 13.38 -4.93
CA LEU A 113 -16.26 13.21 -6.33
C LEU A 113 -17.51 12.34 -6.46
N HIS A 114 -17.50 11.15 -5.86
CA HIS A 114 -18.59 10.20 -6.00
C HIS A 114 -19.91 10.70 -5.40
N ARG A 115 -19.86 11.44 -4.28
CA ARG A 115 -21.02 12.12 -3.68
C ARG A 115 -21.55 13.28 -4.53
N SER A 116 -20.66 13.98 -5.23
CA SER A 116 -21.03 15.13 -6.08
C SER A 116 -21.75 14.72 -7.37
N TYR A 117 -21.73 13.43 -7.72
CA TYR A 117 -22.51 12.88 -8.83
C TYR A 117 -23.67 11.98 -8.35
N PRO A 118 -24.70 12.53 -7.71
CA PRO A 118 -25.86 11.76 -7.26
C PRO A 118 -26.69 11.16 -8.43
N HIS A 119 -26.40 11.54 -9.68
CA HIS A 119 -27.24 11.21 -10.83
C HIS A 119 -26.74 10.04 -11.71
N TYR A 120 -25.59 9.39 -11.40
CA TYR A 120 -25.09 8.29 -12.24
C TYR A 120 -26.08 7.13 -12.42
N CYS A 121 -26.75 6.70 -11.36
CA CYS A 121 -27.77 5.65 -11.44
C CYS A 121 -29.02 6.10 -12.22
N PHE A 122 -29.49 7.33 -12.01
CA PHE A 122 -30.71 7.81 -12.66
C PHE A 122 -30.48 8.08 -14.15
N THR A 123 -29.30 8.58 -14.53
CA THR A 123 -28.91 8.81 -15.93
C THR A 123 -28.70 7.49 -16.69
N HIS A 124 -28.03 6.48 -16.09
CA HIS A 124 -27.87 5.17 -16.75
C HIS A 124 -29.17 4.36 -16.84
N HIS A 125 -30.07 4.48 -15.85
CA HIS A 125 -31.39 3.83 -15.92
C HIS A 125 -32.33 4.52 -16.92
N GLY A 126 -32.28 5.85 -17.02
CA GLY A 126 -33.03 6.63 -18.02
C GLY A 126 -32.55 6.39 -19.46
N LEU A 127 -31.23 6.30 -19.67
CA LEU A 127 -30.64 6.02 -20.98
C LEU A 127 -30.93 4.59 -21.47
N ARG A 128 -30.92 3.58 -20.59
CA ARG A 128 -31.33 2.21 -20.96
C ARG A 128 -32.76 2.14 -21.49
N ASN A 129 -33.68 2.93 -20.94
CA ASN A 129 -35.06 2.98 -21.42
C ASN A 129 -35.19 3.65 -22.79
N LEU A 130 -34.32 4.60 -23.12
CA LEU A 130 -34.33 5.30 -24.41
C LEU A 130 -33.63 4.54 -25.54
N THR A 131 -32.70 3.64 -25.22
CA THR A 131 -31.99 2.82 -26.21
C THR A 131 -32.59 1.42 -26.40
N SER A 132 -33.73 1.14 -25.76
CA SER A 132 -34.45 -0.14 -25.82
C SER A 132 -35.68 -0.11 -26.75
N SER A 133 -35.90 0.97 -27.50
CA SER A 133 -37.01 1.15 -28.46
C SER A 133 -36.52 1.18 -29.89
#